data_AF-A0AAV3ZBY8-F1
#
_entry.id   AF-A0AAV3ZBY8-F1
#
_cell.length_a   1.000
_cell.length_b   1.000
_cell.length_c   1.000
_cell.angle_alpha   90.00
_cell.angle_beta   90.00
_cell.angle_gamma   90.00
#
_symmetry.space_group_name_H-M   'P 1'
#
loop_
_entity.id
_entity.type
_entity.pdbx_description
1 polymer ?
#
loop_
_entity_poly.entity_id
_entity_poly.type
_entity_poly.pdbx_seq_one_letter_code
_entity_poly.pdbx_strand_id
1 'polypeptide(L)'
;MKMPCLSNYWRQKKRLFKTEFGVIMTRDCFLMIWRYLHVANNGNADPATPDCLAKLRPMRTYLNEKFWTVYIPYGDETINKSM
;
A
#
# COMPACT_ATOMS: atom_id res chain seq x y z
N MET A 1 -18.09 11.19 13.79
CA MET A 1 -17.51 9.85 14.06
C MET A 1 -16.00 9.95 14.09
N LYS A 2 -15.31 9.36 15.07
CA LYS A 2 -13.84 9.33 15.11
C LYS A 2 -13.36 8.10 14.33
N MET A 3 -12.40 8.28 13.43
CA MET A 3 -11.79 7.14 12.73
C MET A 3 -11.13 6.17 13.72
N PRO A 4 -11.20 4.86 13.48
CA PRO A 4 -10.52 3.88 14.33
C PRO A 4 -9.00 4.09 14.27
N CYS A 5 -8.34 4.01 15.42
CA CYS A 5 -6.88 3.93 15.44
C CYS A 5 -6.42 2.50 15.11
N LEU A 6 -5.15 2.34 14.70
CA LEU A 6 -4.61 1.06 14.25
C LEU A 6 -4.80 -0.08 15.27
N SER A 7 -4.68 0.21 16.56
CA SER A 7 -4.86 -0.80 17.61
C SER A 7 -6.31 -1.29 17.74
N ASN A 8 -7.30 -0.53 17.27
CA ASN A 8 -8.71 -0.92 17.30
C ASN A 8 -9.00 -2.11 16.36
N TYR A 9 -8.22 -2.31 15.30
CA TYR A 9 -8.41 -3.43 14.38
C TYR A 9 -8.20 -4.79 15.06
N TRP A 10 -7.27 -4.90 16.02
CA TRP A 10 -7.03 -6.11 16.79
C TRP A 10 -7.71 -6.13 18.17
N ARG A 11 -8.16 -4.96 18.66
CA ARG A 11 -8.78 -4.83 19.99
C ARG A 11 -10.30 -4.73 19.88
N GLN A 12 -10.96 -5.85 19.62
CA GLN A 12 -12.41 -5.91 19.49
C GLN A 12 -13.08 -6.25 20.83
N LYS A 13 -13.26 -5.23 21.67
CA LYS A 13 -14.07 -5.34 22.89
C LYS A 13 -15.55 -5.01 22.70
N LYS A 14 -15.95 -4.41 21.56
CA LYS A 14 -17.32 -3.91 21.34
C LYS A 14 -18.03 -4.70 20.24
N ARG A 15 -19.28 -5.10 20.52
CA ARG A 15 -20.14 -5.95 19.68
C ARG A 15 -20.53 -5.37 18.30
N LEU A 16 -20.31 -4.08 18.06
CA LEU A 16 -20.77 -3.39 16.84
C LEU A 16 -19.86 -3.62 15.62
N PHE A 17 -18.57 -3.91 15.81
CA PHE A 17 -17.63 -4.12 14.71
C PHE A 17 -16.67 -5.25 15.07
N LYS A 18 -16.89 -6.41 14.43
CA LYS A 18 -15.96 -7.53 14.46
C LYS A 18 -15.14 -7.50 13.17
N THR A 19 -13.82 -7.54 13.30
CA THR A 19 -12.91 -7.65 12.15
C THR A 19 -12.17 -8.97 12.25
N GLU A 20 -11.84 -9.58 11.12
CA GLU A 20 -11.18 -10.90 11.10
C GLU A 20 -9.65 -10.76 11.05
N PHE A 21 -9.10 -9.55 11.30
CA PHE A 21 -7.66 -9.30 11.25
C PHE A 21 -6.88 -10.19 12.20
N GLY A 22 -7.36 -10.36 13.44
CA GLY A 22 -6.71 -11.22 14.44
C GLY A 22 -6.73 -12.71 14.10
N VAL A 23 -7.64 -13.15 13.23
CA VAL A 23 -7.69 -14.54 12.73
C VAL A 23 -6.66 -14.74 11.62
N ILE A 24 -6.47 -13.75 10.77
CA ILE A 24 -5.53 -13.80 9.64
C ILE A 24 -4.08 -13.60 10.11
N MET A 25 -3.84 -12.63 10.99
CA MET A 25 -2.50 -12.20 11.38
C MET A 25 -2.50 -11.49 12.73
N THR A 26 -1.49 -11.75 13.56
CA THR A 26 -1.32 -11.00 14.81
C THR A 26 -0.96 -9.55 14.56
N ARG A 27 -1.33 -8.66 15.48
CA ARG A 27 -0.99 -7.23 15.40
C ARG A 27 0.51 -7.01 15.20
N ASP A 28 1.32 -7.75 15.95
CA ASP A 28 2.77 -7.54 15.98
C ASP A 28 3.41 -8.01 14.67
N CYS A 29 2.92 -9.09 14.07
CA CYS A 29 3.34 -9.53 12.73
C CYS A 29 3.01 -8.46 11.67
N PHE A 30 1.79 -7.90 11.71
CA PHE A 30 1.42 -6.80 10.81
C PHE A 30 2.34 -5.60 10.98
N LEU A 31 2.60 -5.17 12.22
CA LEU A 31 3.47 -4.02 12.50
C LEU A 31 4.90 -4.26 12.00
N MET A 32 5.39 -5.50 12.08
CA MET A 32 6.70 -5.87 11.58
C MET A 32 6.75 -5.76 10.05
N ILE A 33 5.77 -6.35 9.34
CA ILE A 33 5.68 -6.23 7.89
C ILE A 33 5.55 -4.76 7.49
N TRP A 34 4.64 -4.02 8.12
CA TRP A 34 4.40 -2.62 7.79
C TRP A 34 5.63 -1.74 7.97
N ARG A 35 6.44 -2.00 8.99
CA ARG A 35 7.68 -1.27 9.26
C ARG A 35 8.81 -1.59 8.26
N TYR A 36 8.89 -2.83 7.81
CA TYR A 36 10.03 -3.35 7.03
C TYR A 36 9.72 -3.65 5.57
N LEU A 37 8.50 -3.33 5.10
CA LEU A 37 8.14 -3.48 3.70
C LEU A 37 8.88 -2.43 2.86
N HIS A 38 9.92 -2.88 2.15
CA HIS A 38 10.68 -2.08 1.20
C HIS A 38 10.45 -2.60 -0.21
N VAL A 39 10.09 -1.70 -1.13
CA VAL A 39 9.83 -2.02 -2.54
C VAL A 39 11.01 -1.69 -3.47
N ALA A 40 12.08 -1.12 -2.92
CA ALA A 40 13.31 -0.78 -3.62
C ALA A 40 14.53 -1.03 -2.73
N ASN A 41 15.67 -1.35 -3.36
CA ASN A 41 16.94 -1.48 -2.66
C ASN A 41 17.56 -0.09 -2.43
N ASN A 42 17.85 0.24 -1.16
CA ASN A 42 18.48 1.51 -0.79
C ASN A 42 19.90 1.68 -1.38
N GLY A 43 20.60 0.58 -1.70
CA GLY A 43 21.92 0.64 -2.34
C GLY A 43 21.90 1.11 -3.80
N ASN A 44 20.72 1.13 -4.42
CA ASN A 44 20.55 1.58 -5.81
C ASN A 44 20.16 3.07 -5.90
N ALA A 45 20.05 3.76 -4.76
CA ALA A 45 19.77 5.19 -4.76
C ALA A 45 21.01 5.94 -5.23
N ASP A 46 20.90 6.65 -6.35
CA ASP A 46 21.96 7.52 -6.83
C ASP A 46 21.98 8.83 -6.01
N PRO A 47 23.04 9.09 -5.23
CA PRO A 47 23.15 10.33 -4.47
C PRO A 47 23.35 11.57 -5.35
N ALA A 48 23.80 11.40 -6.61
CA ALA A 48 23.99 12.50 -7.54
C ALA A 48 22.67 12.99 -8.16
N THR A 49 21.67 12.13 -8.23
CA THR A 49 20.38 12.42 -8.86
C THR A 49 19.25 12.22 -7.84
N PRO A 50 18.92 13.25 -7.03
CA PRO A 50 17.90 13.14 -5.98
C PRO A 50 16.52 12.99 -6.60
N ASP A 51 16.10 11.74 -6.83
CA ASP A 51 14.74 11.39 -7.24
C ASP A 51 13.88 11.09 -6.01
N CYS A 52 12.93 11.98 -5.70
CA CYS A 52 11.98 11.81 -4.59
C CYS A 52 11.15 10.53 -4.68
N LEU A 53 10.98 9.98 -5.89
CA LEU A 53 10.21 8.76 -6.15
C LEU A 53 11.09 7.52 -6.28
N ALA A 54 12.41 7.59 -6.12
CA ALA A 54 13.33 6.47 -6.35
C ALA A 54 12.91 5.19 -5.61
N LYS A 55 12.40 5.35 -4.38
CA LYS A 55 11.94 4.23 -3.55
C LYS A 55 10.66 3.58 -4.06
N LEU A 56 9.76 4.32 -4.70
CA LEU A 56 8.45 3.82 -5.16
C LEU A 56 8.43 3.50 -6.66
N ARG A 57 9.39 4.05 -7.42
CA ARG A 57 9.46 3.95 -8.88
C ARG A 57 9.42 2.50 -9.38
N PRO A 58 10.16 1.53 -8.82
CA PRO A 58 10.11 0.14 -9.30
C PRO A 58 8.71 -0.47 -9.22
N MET A 59 8.03 -0.28 -8.08
CA MET A 59 6.66 -0.75 -7.89
C MET A 59 5.68 -0.06 -8.84
N ARG A 60 5.79 1.27 -8.98
CA ARG A 60 4.92 2.03 -9.90
C ARG A 60 5.08 1.58 -11.35
N THR A 61 6.31 1.42 -11.81
CA THR A 61 6.61 0.96 -13.17
C THR A 61 6.02 -0.42 -13.41
N TYR A 62 6.28 -1.37 -12.49
CA TYR A 62 5.75 -2.72 -12.59
C TYR A 62 4.22 -2.76 -12.63
N LEU A 63 3.55 -2.01 -11.75
CA LEU A 63 2.09 -1.97 -11.70
C LEU A 63 1.50 -1.37 -12.97
N ASN A 64 2.05 -0.26 -13.46
CA ASN A 64 1.60 0.36 -14.70
C ASN A 64 1.73 -0.62 -15.88
N GLU A 65 2.87 -1.27 -16.03
CA GLU A 65 3.09 -2.28 -17.07
C GLU A 65 2.08 -3.43 -16.95
N LYS A 66 1.85 -3.94 -15.73
CA LYS A 66 0.87 -5.00 -15.51
C LYS A 66 -0.56 -4.58 -15.82
N PHE A 67 -0.98 -3.37 -15.46
CA PHE A 67 -2.33 -2.92 -15.76
C PHE A 67 -2.60 -2.88 -17.26
N TRP A 68 -1.63 -2.41 -18.06
CA TRP A 68 -1.73 -2.43 -19.53
C TRP A 68 -1.87 -3.85 -20.11
N THR A 69 -1.30 -4.87 -19.46
CA THR A 69 -1.46 -6.26 -19.92
C THR A 69 -2.81 -6.88 -19.57
N VAL A 70 -3.45 -6.42 -18.49
CA VAL A 70 -4.67 -7.05 -17.95
C VAL A 70 -5.93 -6.33 -18.43
N TYR A 71 -5.83 -5.05 -18.73
CA TYR A 71 -6.96 -4.22 -19.10
C TYR A 71 -6.67 -3.43 -20.37
N ILE A 72 -7.54 -3.60 -21.37
CA ILE A 72 -7.59 -2.77 -22.57
C ILE A 72 -8.85 -1.91 -22.43
N PRO A 73 -8.72 -0.57 -22.32
CA PRO A 73 -9.87 0.30 -22.30
C PRO A 73 -10.62 0.22 -23.64
N TYR A 74 -11.94 0.08 -23.57
CA TYR A 74 -12.82 0.17 -24.73
C TYR A 74 -13.73 1.39 -24.57
N GLY A 75 -13.80 2.24 -25.60
CA GLY A 75 -14.64 3.45 -25.60
C GLY A 75 -13.88 4.70 -25.14
N ASP A 76 -14.61 5.68 -24.61
CA ASP A 76 -14.06 6.97 -24.21
C ASP A 76 -13.37 6.92 -22.85
N GLU A 77 -12.18 7.51 -22.76
CA GLU A 77 -11.41 7.61 -21.53
C GLU A 77 -11.55 8.99 -20.90
N THR A 78 -11.74 9.03 -19.58
CA THR A 78 -11.75 10.29 -18.81
C THR A 78 -10.54 10.37 -17.89
N ILE A 79 -9.76 11.45 -18.03
CA ILE A 79 -8.60 11.70 -17.18
C ILE A 79 -9.00 12.61 -16.02
N ASN A 80 -8.83 12.13 -14.79
CA ASN A 80 -9.05 12.92 -13.57
C ASN A 80 -7.88 12.72 -12.59
N LYS A 81 -7.70 13.66 -11.66
CA LYS A 81 -6.72 13.58 -10.59
C LYS A 81 -7.37 13.01 -9.33
N SER A 82 -6.74 11.99 -8.74
CA SER A 82 -7.04 11.53 -7.38
C SER A 82 -6.10 12.24 -6.39
N MET A 83 -6.62 12.58 -5.20
CA MET A 83 -5.84 13.09 -4.07
C MET A 83 -5.46 11.99 -3.10
#